data_AF-A0A496YMN8-F1
#
_entry.id   AF-A0A496YMN8-F1
#
_cell.length_a   1.000
_cell.length_b   1.000
_cell.length_c   1.000
_cell.angle_alpha   90.00
_cell.angle_beta   90.00
_cell.angle_gamma   90.00
#
_symmetry.space_group_name_H-M   'P 1'
#
loop_
_entity.id
_entity.type
_entity.pdbx_description
1 polymer ?
#
loop_
_entity_poly.entity_id
_entity_poly.type
_entity_poly.pdbx_seq_one_letter_code
_entity_poly.pdbx_strand_id
1 'polypeptide(L)'
;MRSGISMEKAGLSEEKVRNDLRPACEKRVKNILILSEIANRESITINEEDLNRSFEELASSTGQDAETLRKYYEARNMIDSLRQKLLEEKTLNYLVEHAKILETKESGNNKISGSEKG
;
A
#
# COMPACT_ATOMS: atom_id res chain seq x y z
N MET A 1 0.36 18.19 27.23
CA MET A 1 -0.52 18.45 26.08
C MET A 1 0.31 19.13 25.01
N ARG A 2 0.57 18.46 23.87
CA ARG A 2 1.30 19.07 22.74
C ARG A 2 0.31 19.97 22.00
N SER A 3 0.40 21.25 22.26
CA SER A 3 -0.39 22.31 21.65
C SER A 3 -0.46 22.15 20.13
N GLY A 4 -1.67 21.96 19.60
CA GLY A 4 -2.42 23.01 18.90
C GLY A 4 -1.64 24.14 18.24
N ILE A 5 -0.51 23.88 17.57
CA ILE A 5 -0.09 24.75 16.48
C ILE A 5 -1.16 24.51 15.41
N SER A 6 -2.20 25.35 15.40
CA SER A 6 -3.32 25.23 14.47
C SER A 6 -2.77 25.13 13.05
N MET A 7 -3.35 24.25 12.23
CA MET A 7 -3.03 24.12 10.79
C MET A 7 -3.01 25.49 10.09
N GLU A 8 -3.81 26.43 10.61
CA GLU A 8 -3.83 27.85 10.23
C GLU A 8 -2.50 28.57 10.44
N LYS A 9 -1.78 28.37 11.57
CA LYS A 9 -0.46 28.99 11.81
C LYS A 9 0.65 28.43 10.91
N ALA A 10 0.46 27.24 10.35
CA ALA A 10 1.39 26.62 9.39
C ALA A 10 1.10 27.02 7.93
N GLY A 11 0.14 27.93 7.68
CA GLY A 11 -0.23 28.37 6.33
C GLY A 11 -0.93 27.28 5.51
N LEU A 12 -1.45 26.24 6.18
CA LEU A 12 -2.20 25.14 5.59
C LEU A 12 -3.69 25.36 5.86
N SER A 13 -4.36 26.07 4.94
CA SER A 13 -5.83 26.08 4.94
C SER A 13 -6.34 24.69 4.56
N GLU A 14 -7.50 24.31 5.09
CA GLU A 14 -8.14 23.02 4.73
C GLU A 14 -8.34 22.91 3.22
N GLU A 15 -8.70 24.01 2.56
CA GLU A 15 -8.86 24.08 1.11
C GLU A 15 -7.55 23.79 0.37
N LYS A 16 -6.43 24.37 0.84
CA LYS A 16 -5.11 24.12 0.23
C LYS A 16 -4.71 22.66 0.38
N VAL A 17 -4.86 22.09 1.58
CA VAL A 17 -4.59 20.66 1.83
C VAL A 17 -5.45 19.76 0.94
N ARG A 18 -6.75 20.07 0.82
CA ARG A 18 -7.68 19.33 -0.04
C ARG A 18 -7.26 19.40 -1.50
N ASN A 19 -6.87 20.58 -1.99
CA ASN A 19 -6.43 20.76 -3.38
C ASN A 19 -5.10 20.04 -3.65
N ASP A 20 -4.15 20.11 -2.72
CA ASP A 20 -2.83 19.47 -2.87
C ASP A 20 -2.94 17.94 -2.85
N LEU A 21 -3.81 17.37 -2.01
CA LEU A 21 -4.00 15.92 -1.90
C LEU A 21 -4.91 15.32 -2.98
N ARG A 22 -5.80 16.13 -3.59
CA ARG A 22 -6.82 15.64 -4.53
C ARG A 22 -6.24 14.83 -5.70
N PRO A 23 -5.18 15.26 -6.41
CA PRO A 23 -4.62 14.46 -7.51
C PRO A 23 -4.12 13.08 -7.07
N ALA A 24 -3.49 12.99 -5.90
CA ALA A 24 -2.99 11.73 -5.36
C ALA A 24 -4.15 10.80 -4.93
N CYS A 25 -5.17 11.35 -4.28
CA CYS A 25 -6.38 10.63 -3.90
C CYS A 25 -7.15 10.11 -5.13
N GLU A 26 -7.33 10.95 -6.16
CA GLU A 26 -7.98 10.53 -7.41
C GLU A 26 -7.24 9.37 -8.08
N LYS A 27 -5.90 9.45 -8.17
CA LYS A 27 -5.07 8.37 -8.70
C LYS A 27 -5.25 7.09 -7.88
N ARG A 28 -5.24 7.20 -6.55
CA ARG A 28 -5.41 6.05 -5.65
C ARG A 28 -6.78 5.40 -5.81
N VAL A 29 -7.85 6.19 -5.84
CA VAL A 29 -9.22 5.67 -6.01
C VAL A 29 -9.36 4.99 -7.36
N LYS A 30 -8.85 5.60 -8.45
CA LYS A 30 -8.85 4.98 -9.78
C LYS A 30 -8.14 3.63 -9.76
N ASN A 31 -6.96 3.54 -9.14
CA ASN A 31 -6.21 2.28 -9.05
C ASN A 31 -7.00 1.21 -8.28
N ILE A 32 -7.58 1.55 -7.13
CA ILE A 32 -8.41 0.62 -6.34
C ILE A 32 -9.58 0.11 -7.18
N LEU A 33 -10.31 1.00 -7.86
CA LEU A 33 -11.45 0.62 -8.70
C LEU A 33 -11.04 -0.31 -9.84
N ILE A 34 -9.92 -0.03 -10.50
CA ILE A 34 -9.39 -0.86 -11.59
C ILE A 34 -9.00 -2.25 -11.06
N LEU A 35 -8.24 -2.32 -9.96
CA LEU A 35 -7.84 -3.60 -9.37
C LEU A 35 -9.05 -4.40 -8.89
N SER A 36 -10.03 -3.78 -8.22
CA SER A 36 -11.25 -4.45 -7.79
C SER A 36 -12.05 -5.02 -8.98
N GLU A 37 -12.16 -4.27 -10.08
CA GLU A 37 -12.85 -4.76 -11.28
C GLU A 37 -12.12 -5.95 -11.92
N ILE A 38 -10.78 -5.92 -11.96
CA ILE A 38 -9.97 -7.05 -12.45
C ILE A 38 -10.17 -8.27 -11.55
N ALA A 39 -10.09 -8.08 -10.22
CA ALA A 39 -10.30 -9.15 -9.25
C ALA A 39 -11.66 -9.83 -9.45
N ASN A 40 -12.72 -9.04 -9.69
CA ASN A 40 -14.05 -9.57 -9.97
C ASN A 40 -14.09 -10.37 -11.28
N ARG A 41 -13.51 -9.85 -12.37
CA ARG A 41 -13.52 -10.52 -13.68
C ARG A 41 -12.76 -11.84 -13.67
N GLU A 42 -11.62 -11.86 -12.98
CA GLU A 42 -10.74 -13.04 -12.88
C GLU A 42 -11.11 -13.94 -11.69
N SER A 43 -12.21 -13.65 -10.98
CA SER A 43 -12.69 -14.41 -9.82
C SER A 43 -11.64 -14.57 -8.71
N ILE A 44 -10.79 -13.56 -8.52
CA ILE A 44 -9.80 -13.51 -7.46
C ILE A 44 -10.51 -13.21 -6.15
N THR A 45 -10.31 -14.07 -5.16
CA THR A 45 -10.91 -13.94 -3.83
C THR A 45 -9.88 -14.19 -2.74
N ILE A 46 -10.19 -13.67 -1.54
CA ILE A 46 -9.40 -13.90 -0.33
C ILE A 46 -10.13 -14.89 0.57
N ASN A 47 -9.49 -16.04 0.77
CA ASN A 47 -9.99 -17.12 1.62
C ASN A 47 -9.38 -17.03 3.03
N GLU A 48 -9.71 -18.00 3.90
CA GLU A 48 -9.19 -18.04 5.26
C GLU A 48 -7.70 -18.38 5.28
N GLU A 49 -7.20 -19.17 4.32
CA GLU A 49 -5.78 -19.50 4.20
C GLU A 49 -4.93 -18.25 3.92
N ASP A 50 -5.39 -17.36 3.04
CA ASP A 50 -4.76 -16.07 2.74
C ASP A 50 -4.71 -15.17 4.00
N LEU A 51 -5.81 -15.13 4.76
CA LEU A 51 -5.87 -14.38 6.02
C LEU A 51 -4.92 -14.95 7.07
N ASN A 52 -4.92 -16.27 7.27
CA ASN A 52 -4.04 -16.94 8.23
C ASN A 52 -2.57 -16.67 7.90
N ARG A 53 -2.18 -16.81 6.62
CA ARG A 53 -0.83 -16.48 6.16
C ARG A 53 -0.47 -15.02 6.46
N SER A 54 -1.37 -14.09 6.17
CA SER A 54 -1.10 -12.68 6.45
C SER A 54 -0.90 -12.41 7.95
N PHE A 55 -1.65 -13.08 8.83
CA PHE A 55 -1.44 -12.96 10.27
C PHE A 55 -0.14 -13.63 10.74
N GLU A 56 0.29 -14.73 10.13
CA GLU A 56 1.60 -15.33 10.40
C GLU A 56 2.77 -14.42 9.98
N GLU A 57 2.64 -13.72 8.84
CA GLU A 57 3.61 -12.73 8.38
C GLU A 57 3.65 -11.50 9.30
N LEU A 58 2.49 -11.01 9.72
CA LEU A 58 2.37 -9.93 10.71
C LEU A 58 2.97 -10.36 12.06
N ALA A 59 2.71 -11.58 12.50
CA ALA A 59 3.27 -12.13 13.73
C ALA A 59 4.79 -12.17 13.68
N SER A 60 5.34 -12.68 12.57
CA SER A 60 6.78 -12.77 12.34
C SER A 60 7.46 -11.40 12.32
N SER A 61 6.83 -10.39 11.72
CA SER A 61 7.39 -9.03 11.60
C SER A 61 7.23 -8.18 12.87
N THR A 62 6.22 -8.45 13.70
CA THR A 62 5.93 -7.68 14.92
C THR A 62 6.40 -8.35 16.20
N GLY A 63 6.74 -9.64 16.15
CA GLY A 63 7.06 -10.47 17.32
C GLY A 63 5.86 -10.78 18.21
N GLN A 64 4.64 -10.53 17.73
CA GLN A 64 3.40 -10.84 18.44
C GLN A 64 2.83 -12.16 17.92
N ASP A 65 2.04 -12.84 18.74
CA ASP A 65 1.33 -14.05 18.33
C ASP A 65 0.23 -13.77 17.29
N ALA A 66 0.08 -14.66 16.31
CA ALA A 66 -0.86 -14.49 15.19
C ALA A 66 -2.32 -14.50 15.65
N GLU A 67 -2.68 -15.36 16.61
CA GLU A 67 -4.04 -15.42 17.16
C GLU A 67 -4.38 -14.13 17.90
N THR A 68 -3.42 -13.59 18.65
CA THR A 68 -3.55 -12.31 19.36
C THR A 68 -3.76 -11.15 18.39
N LEU A 69 -2.99 -11.10 17.30
CA LEU A 69 -3.16 -10.11 16.22
C LEU A 69 -4.53 -10.24 15.55
N ARG A 70 -4.98 -11.46 15.26
CA ARG A 70 -6.29 -11.70 14.65
C ARG A 70 -7.42 -11.17 15.54
N LYS A 71 -7.41 -11.51 16.83
CA LYS A 71 -8.38 -10.99 17.81
C LYS A 71 -8.37 -9.46 17.89
N TYR A 72 -7.19 -8.83 17.80
CA TYR A 72 -7.07 -7.39 17.79
C TYR A 72 -7.72 -6.75 16.54
N TYR A 73 -7.51 -7.35 15.36
CA TYR A 73 -8.14 -6.87 14.11
C TYR A 73 -9.66 -7.08 14.13
N GLU A 74 -10.14 -8.22 14.63
CA GLU A 74 -11.56 -8.51 14.82
C GLU A 74 -12.22 -7.50 15.76
N ALA A 75 -11.63 -7.27 16.95
CA ALA A 75 -12.15 -6.34 17.94
C ALA A 75 -12.25 -4.88 17.43
N ARG A 76 -11.48 -4.53 16.40
CA ARG A 76 -11.47 -3.19 15.78
C ARG A 76 -12.20 -3.13 14.44
N ASN A 77 -12.87 -4.20 14.03
CA ASN A 77 -13.52 -4.31 12.71
C ASN A 77 -12.56 -4.01 11.54
N MET A 78 -11.29 -4.42 11.67
CA MET A 78 -10.24 -4.19 10.67
C MET A 78 -10.05 -5.37 9.71
N ILE A 79 -10.75 -6.49 9.91
CA ILE A 79 -10.63 -7.69 9.08
C ILE A 79 -10.97 -7.41 7.62
N ASP A 80 -12.05 -6.67 7.35
CA ASP A 80 -12.44 -6.36 5.96
C ASP A 80 -11.43 -5.44 5.27
N SER A 81 -10.82 -4.51 6.02
CA SER A 81 -9.75 -3.67 5.50
C SER A 81 -8.50 -4.47 5.16
N LEU A 82 -8.15 -5.46 5.99
CA LEU A 82 -7.06 -6.39 5.70
C LEU A 82 -7.39 -7.24 4.47
N ARG A 83 -8.61 -7.77 4.39
CA ARG A 83 -9.09 -8.56 3.24
C ARG A 83 -9.01 -7.77 1.94
N GLN A 84 -9.44 -6.49 1.94
CA GLN A 84 -9.32 -5.62 0.78
C GLN A 84 -7.86 -5.41 0.38
N LYS A 85 -6.97 -5.16 1.34
CA LYS A 85 -5.53 -5.01 1.05
C LYS A 85 -4.95 -6.26 0.41
N LEU A 86 -5.27 -7.44 0.97
CA LEU A 86 -4.80 -8.72 0.42
C LEU A 86 -5.37 -8.96 -0.98
N LEU A 87 -6.62 -8.59 -1.24
CA LEU A 87 -7.23 -8.70 -2.56
C LEU A 87 -6.49 -7.83 -3.59
N GLU A 88 -6.21 -6.58 -3.24
CA GLU A 88 -5.44 -5.65 -4.09
C GLU A 88 -4.04 -6.22 -4.41
N GLU A 89 -3.34 -6.76 -3.41
CA GLU A 89 -2.02 -7.36 -3.57
C GLU A 89 -2.04 -8.63 -4.43
N LYS A 90 -2.97 -9.56 -4.15
CA LYS A 90 -3.15 -10.79 -4.92
C LYS A 90 -3.49 -10.52 -6.38
N THR A 91 -4.32 -9.50 -6.62
CA THR A 91 -4.67 -9.05 -7.98
C THR A 91 -3.47 -8.45 -8.70
N LEU A 92 -2.66 -7.65 -8.00
CA LEU A 92 -1.44 -7.09 -8.58
C LEU A 92 -0.44 -8.20 -8.93
N ASN A 93 -0.26 -9.18 -8.06
CA ASN A 93 0.61 -10.33 -8.31
C ASN A 93 0.13 -11.13 -9.54
N TYR A 94 -1.17 -11.40 -9.63
CA TYR A 94 -1.76 -12.02 -10.81
C TYR A 94 -1.43 -11.23 -12.10
N LEU A 95 -1.58 -9.90 -12.08
CA LEU A 95 -1.24 -9.07 -13.24
C LEU A 95 0.24 -9.14 -13.61
N VAL A 96 1.13 -9.15 -12.63
CA VAL A 96 2.58 -9.26 -12.85
C VAL A 96 2.94 -10.62 -13.45
N GLU A 97 2.37 -11.71 -12.94
CA GLU A 97 2.59 -13.07 -13.44
C GLU A 97 2.16 -13.24 -14.91
N HIS A 98 1.13 -12.52 -15.33
CA HIS A 98 0.60 -12.58 -16.70
C HIS A 98 1.13 -11.45 -17.61
N ALA A 99 1.94 -10.54 -17.08
CA ALA A 99 2.50 -9.43 -17.84
C ALA A 99 3.66 -9.90 -18.73
N LYS A 100 3.69 -9.40 -19.98
CA LYS A 100 4.90 -9.51 -20.81
C LYS A 100 5.92 -8.47 -20.38
N ILE A 101 6.87 -8.87 -19.55
CA ILE A 101 7.93 -8.00 -19.06
C ILE A 101 8.98 -7.82 -20.17
N LEU A 102 9.25 -6.55 -20.53
CA LEU A 102 10.32 -6.19 -21.45
C LEU A 102 11.50 -5.68 -20.63
N GLU A 103 12.60 -6.44 -20.60
CA GLU A 103 13.85 -5.95 -20.02
C GLU A 103 14.44 -4.87 -20.93
N THR A 104 14.59 -3.67 -20.41
CA THR A 104 15.36 -2.61 -21.06
C THR A 104 16.76 -2.58 -20.45
N LYS A 105 17.80 -2.43 -21.28
CA LYS A 105 19.15 -2.19 -20.78
C LYS A 105 19.16 -0.84 -20.07
N GLU A 106 19.45 -0.84 -18.77
CA GLU A 106 19.59 0.37 -17.98
C GLU A 106 20.58 1.33 -18.67
N SER A 107 20.13 2.55 -18.95
CA SER A 107 21.02 3.66 -19.31
C SER A 107 21.77 4.05 -18.04
N GLY A 108 22.99 3.53 -17.91
CA GLY A 108 23.86 3.81 -16.78
C GLY A 108 24.08 5.31 -16.60
N ASN A 109 23.64 5.85 -15.47
CA ASN A 109 24.06 7.17 -15.03
C ASN A 109 24.44 7.12 -13.55
N ASN A 110 25.45 6.29 -13.25
CA ASN A 110 26.19 6.41 -12.00
C ASN A 110 27.39 7.33 -12.25
N LYS A 111 27.18 8.65 -12.16
CA LYS A 111 28.29 9.61 -12.01
C LYS A 111 28.80 9.51 -10.58
N ILE A 112 29.69 8.55 -10.34
CA ILE A 112 30.62 8.61 -9.21
C ILE A 112 31.61 9.72 -9.58
N SER A 113 31.46 10.88 -8.96
CA SER A 113 32.42 11.96 -9.02
C SER A 113 33.70 11.54 -8.30
N GLY A 114 34.63 10.92 -9.03
CA GLY A 114 36.04 10.91 -8.65
C GLY A 114 36.55 12.35 -8.71
N SER A 115 36.69 12.98 -7.55
CA SER A 115 37.45 14.23 -7.43
C SER A 115 38.93 13.87 -7.37
N GLU A 116 39.56 13.79 -8.54
CA GLU A 116 40.99 14.05 -8.68
C GLU A 116 41.21 15.56 -8.67
N LYS A 117 41.87 16.06 -7.62
CA LYS A 117 42.80 17.21 -7.65
C LYS A 117 43.85 16.87 -6.59
N GLY A 118 45.14 16.74 -6.91
CA GLY A 118 45.92 17.70 -7.70
C GLY A 118 46.48 18.69 -6.72
#